data_AF-A0A412YUZ9-F1
#
_entry.id   AF-A0A412YUZ9-F1
#
_cell.length_a   1.000
_cell.length_b   1.000
_cell.length_c   1.000
_cell.angle_alpha   90.00
_cell.angle_beta   90.00
_cell.angle_gamma   90.00
#
_symmetry.space_group_name_H-M   'P 1'
#
loop_
_entity.id
_entity.type
_entity.pdbx_description
1 polymer ?
#
loop_
_entity_poly.entity_id
_entity_poly.type
_entity_poly.pdbx_seq_one_letter_code
_entity_poly.pdbx_strand_id
1 'polypeptide(L)'
;YHVRKDNTVRYRTNYYSVPSSTYRNRNTVVWLLENNGYIELYDKESGKLICRHELCPGKGKNVCDKRHHKDKTRSVNDLQVRIRKRTEDDPTVILWLRNLEREKPRYYRDNMKLLLHVISEYGKETVIAALRTCLEKNIYNSLSVQEISGSIHRSKDNMDGMTIQAPTSIPETADCHPEKTDINQYNKFFE
;
A
#
# COMPACT_ATOMS: atom_id res chain seq x y z
N TYR A 1 1.44 29.90 -23.92
CA TYR A 1 1.56 28.45 -24.14
C TYR A 1 0.86 27.70 -23.01
N HIS A 2 0.07 26.67 -23.32
CA HIS A 2 -0.63 25.87 -22.31
C HIS A 2 0.32 24.95 -21.55
N VAL A 3 0.15 24.90 -20.23
CA VAL A 3 0.81 23.92 -19.37
C VAL A 3 -0.08 22.69 -19.26
N ARG A 4 0.49 21.52 -19.48
CA ARG A 4 -0.20 20.23 -19.40
C ARG A 4 -0.23 19.71 -17.96
N LYS A 5 -1.14 18.78 -17.67
CA LYS A 5 -1.31 18.15 -16.35
C LYS A 5 -0.04 17.47 -15.83
N ASP A 6 0.84 17.03 -16.72
CA ASP A 6 2.15 16.45 -16.40
C ASP A 6 3.25 17.50 -16.15
N ASN A 7 2.88 18.79 -16.01
CA ASN A 7 3.79 19.92 -15.85
C ASN A 7 4.78 20.06 -17.02
N THR A 8 4.27 19.95 -18.26
CA THR A 8 5.05 20.20 -19.46
C THR A 8 4.42 21.24 -20.37
N VAL A 9 5.26 21.93 -21.13
CA VAL A 9 4.87 22.86 -22.20
C VAL A 9 5.41 22.32 -23.51
N ARG A 10 4.56 22.22 -24.53
CA ARG A 10 4.98 21.81 -25.87
C ARG A 10 5.47 23.02 -26.66
N TYR A 11 6.68 22.95 -27.20
CA TYR A 11 7.26 23.96 -28.09
C TYR A 11 8.13 23.30 -29.16
N ARG A 12 7.96 23.69 -30.43
CA ARG A 12 8.67 23.11 -31.60
C ARG A 12 8.74 21.57 -31.59
N THR A 13 7.61 20.92 -31.31
CA THR A 13 7.50 19.44 -31.27
C THR A 13 8.31 18.77 -30.15
N ASN A 14 8.89 19.54 -29.23
CA ASN A 14 9.50 19.05 -28.00
C ASN A 14 8.62 19.41 -26.79
N TYR A 15 8.83 18.72 -25.68
CA TYR A 15 8.18 18.95 -24.41
C TYR A 15 9.20 19.45 -23.41
N TYR A 16 8.90 20.55 -22.72
CA TYR A 16 9.77 21.16 -21.73
C TYR A 16 9.07 21.12 -20.38
N SER A 17 9.73 20.54 -19.38
CA SER A 17 9.20 20.50 -18.02
C SER A 17 9.11 21.89 -17.39
N VAL A 18 8.12 22.11 -16.54
CA VAL A 18 8.03 23.25 -15.63
C VAL A 18 7.96 22.74 -14.18
N PRO A 19 8.31 23.56 -13.17
CA PRO A 19 8.14 23.21 -11.77
C PRO A 19 6.73 22.65 -11.48
N SER A 20 6.66 21.64 -10.62
CA SER A 20 5.39 20.95 -10.30
C SER A 20 4.28 21.84 -9.72
N SER A 21 4.62 23.05 -9.28
CA SER A 21 3.69 24.08 -8.79
C SER A 21 3.11 24.96 -9.89
N THR A 22 3.59 24.87 -11.14
CA THR A 22 3.17 25.74 -12.24
C THR A 22 1.77 25.37 -12.73
N TYR A 23 1.46 24.08 -12.95
CA TYR A 23 0.11 23.67 -13.36
C TYR A 23 -0.90 23.82 -12.22
N ARG A 24 -1.86 24.74 -12.37
CA ARG A 24 -2.97 24.92 -11.43
C ARG A 24 -4.26 24.24 -11.91
N ASN A 25 -4.59 24.41 -13.20
CA ASN A 25 -5.79 23.87 -13.83
C ASN A 25 -5.64 23.85 -15.37
N ARG A 26 -6.68 23.42 -16.09
CA ARG A 26 -6.66 23.31 -17.57
C ARG A 26 -6.38 24.65 -18.30
N ASN A 27 -6.63 25.78 -17.64
CA ASN A 27 -6.43 27.11 -18.20
C ASN A 27 -5.04 27.69 -17.85
N THR A 28 -4.17 26.92 -17.19
CA THR A 28 -2.82 27.37 -16.88
C THR A 28 -2.03 27.61 -18.17
N VAL A 29 -1.53 28.82 -18.32
CA VAL A 29 -0.72 29.27 -19.44
C VAL A 29 0.52 30.01 -18.95
N VAL A 30 1.61 29.85 -19.68
CA VAL A 30 2.88 30.56 -19.45
C VAL A 30 3.28 31.32 -20.71
N TRP A 31 4.05 32.38 -20.52
CA TRP A 31 4.73 33.06 -21.61
C TRP A 31 6.01 32.31 -21.94
N LEU A 32 6.40 32.30 -23.22
CA LEU A 32 7.58 31.60 -23.69
C LEU A 32 8.37 32.57 -24.57
N LEU A 33 9.63 32.75 -24.22
CA LEU A 33 10.60 33.52 -24.98
C LEU A 33 11.72 32.59 -25.44
N GLU A 34 12.03 32.62 -26.74
CA GLU A 34 13.25 32.02 -27.27
C GLU A 34 14.34 33.11 -27.28
N ASN A 35 15.44 32.86 -26.58
CA ASN A 35 16.53 33.82 -26.46
C ASN A 35 17.88 33.10 -26.45
N ASN A 36 18.78 33.45 -27.37
CA ASN A 36 20.17 32.95 -27.45
C ASN A 36 20.33 31.42 -27.32
N GLY A 37 19.46 30.63 -27.97
CA GLY A 37 19.51 29.16 -27.90
C GLY A 37 18.87 28.57 -26.65
N TYR A 38 18.09 29.35 -25.91
CA TYR A 38 17.33 28.91 -24.74
C TYR A 38 15.85 29.22 -24.90
N ILE A 39 15.06 28.48 -24.13
CA ILE A 39 13.64 28.73 -23.92
C ILE A 39 13.47 29.17 -22.47
N GLU A 40 12.90 30.36 -22.30
CA GLU A 40 12.55 30.93 -21.00
C GLU A 40 11.04 30.93 -20.84
N LEU A 41 10.56 30.38 -19.73
CA LEU A 41 9.15 30.29 -19.41
C LEU A 41 8.83 31.25 -18.27
N TYR A 42 7.81 32.08 -18.47
CA TYR A 42 7.42 33.13 -17.54
C TYR A 42 5.97 32.94 -17.08
N ASP A 43 5.72 33.29 -15.83
CA ASP A 43 4.38 33.32 -15.26
C ASP A 43 3.57 34.44 -15.91
N LYS A 44 2.38 34.11 -16.43
CA LYS A 44 1.57 35.06 -17.19
C LYS A 44 1.07 36.22 -16.33
N GLU A 45 0.80 35.99 -15.06
CA GLU A 45 0.20 36.98 -14.16
C GLU A 45 1.25 37.93 -13.59
N SER A 46 2.37 37.36 -13.11
CA SER A 46 3.41 38.11 -12.41
C SER A 46 4.58 38.53 -13.30
N GLY A 47 4.71 37.98 -14.51
CA GLY A 47 5.86 38.20 -15.40
C GLY A 47 7.17 37.59 -14.89
N LYS A 48 7.14 36.83 -13.80
CA LYS A 48 8.35 36.23 -13.20
C LYS A 48 8.85 35.06 -14.01
N LEU A 49 10.17 34.95 -14.15
CA LEU A 49 10.81 33.78 -14.76
C LEU A 49 10.52 32.55 -13.89
N ILE A 50 9.93 31.52 -14.51
CA ILE A 50 9.63 30.23 -13.88
C ILE A 50 10.84 29.30 -14.03
N CYS A 51 11.33 29.13 -15.26
CA CYS A 51 12.47 28.26 -15.56
C CYS A 51 13.05 28.56 -16.94
N ARG A 52 14.24 28.03 -17.20
CA ARG A 52 14.97 28.14 -18.46
C ARG A 52 15.47 26.76 -18.88
N HIS A 53 15.36 26.45 -20.17
CA HIS A 53 15.88 25.24 -20.79
C HIS A 53 16.75 25.58 -21.99
N GLU A 54 17.72 24.74 -22.30
CA GLU A 54 18.38 24.77 -23.61
C GLU A 54 17.38 24.40 -24.70
N LEU A 55 17.45 25.11 -25.83
CA LEU A 55 16.63 24.81 -26.99
C LEU A 55 17.08 23.47 -27.58
N CYS A 56 16.19 22.48 -27.58
CA CYS A 56 16.51 21.17 -28.13
C CYS A 56 16.51 21.23 -29.68
N PRO A 57 17.61 20.84 -30.36
CA PRO A 57 17.69 20.87 -31.83
C PRO A 57 16.89 19.73 -32.48
N GLY A 58 16.62 18.64 -31.74
CA GLY A 58 15.83 17.50 -32.21
C GLY A 58 14.32 17.77 -32.19
N LYS A 59 13.54 16.77 -32.61
CA LYS A 59 12.07 16.78 -32.52
C LYS A 59 11.59 15.61 -31.65
N GLY A 60 10.46 15.78 -30.97
CA GLY A 60 9.83 14.73 -30.17
C GLY A 60 10.51 14.43 -28.83
N LYS A 61 11.43 15.28 -28.38
CA LYS A 61 12.17 15.08 -27.13
C LYS A 61 11.42 15.63 -25.93
N ASN A 62 11.66 15.02 -24.77
CA ASN A 62 11.17 15.49 -23.47
C ASN A 62 12.36 16.02 -22.66
N VAL A 63 12.44 17.34 -22.55
CA VAL A 63 13.50 18.10 -21.89
C VAL A 63 13.06 18.37 -20.44
N CYS A 64 13.55 17.53 -19.54
CA CYS A 64 13.18 17.57 -18.13
C CYS A 64 14.32 18.05 -17.24
N ASP A 65 14.05 19.03 -16.38
CA ASP A 65 14.91 19.35 -15.24
C ASP A 65 14.46 18.52 -14.03
N LYS A 66 15.38 17.76 -13.43
CA LYS A 66 15.10 16.93 -12.25
C LYS A 66 14.57 17.76 -11.08
N ARG A 67 14.96 19.03 -10.96
CA ARG A 67 14.55 19.96 -9.89
C ARG A 67 13.09 20.38 -10.01
N HIS A 68 12.48 20.27 -11.19
CA HIS A 68 11.07 20.59 -11.39
C HIS A 68 10.14 19.59 -10.72
N HIS A 69 10.62 18.36 -10.51
CA HIS A 69 9.88 17.33 -9.82
C HIS A 69 10.13 17.42 -8.31
N LYS A 70 9.07 17.25 -7.52
CA LYS A 70 9.18 17.15 -6.07
C LYS A 70 10.14 16.02 -5.70
N ASP A 71 11.04 16.29 -4.75
CA ASP A 71 11.97 15.29 -4.24
C ASP A 71 11.21 14.09 -3.67
N LYS A 72 11.26 12.98 -4.40
CA LYS A 72 10.56 11.75 -4.04
C LYS A 72 11.26 11.03 -2.89
N THR A 73 12.56 11.28 -2.67
CA THR A 73 13.36 10.59 -1.65
C THR A 73 12.92 10.99 -0.25
N ARG A 74 12.73 12.29 0.01
CA ARG A 74 12.14 12.79 1.27
C ARG A 74 10.78 12.14 1.54
N SER A 75 9.91 12.08 0.53
CA SER A 75 8.59 11.45 0.65
C SER A 75 8.65 9.95 0.98
N VAL A 76 9.70 9.24 0.58
CA VAL A 76 9.91 7.81 0.87
C VAL A 76 10.40 7.63 2.29
N ASN A 77 11.40 8.42 2.72
CA ASN A 77 11.88 8.41 4.11
C ASN A 77 10.76 8.74 5.10
N ASP A 78 9.92 9.74 4.78
CA ASP A 78 8.76 10.10 5.61
C ASP A 78 7.74 8.95 5.72
N LEU A 79 7.63 8.08 4.71
CA LEU A 79 6.76 6.91 4.76
C LEU A 79 7.38 5.83 5.67
N GLN A 80 8.67 5.52 5.50
CA GLN A 80 9.36 4.56 6.35
C GLN A 80 9.31 4.96 7.83
N VAL A 81 9.63 6.22 8.14
CA VAL A 81 9.59 6.74 9.52
C VAL A 81 8.20 6.60 10.14
N ARG A 82 7.14 6.90 9.37
CA ARG A 82 5.76 6.75 9.86
C ARG A 82 5.37 5.29 10.08
N ILE A 83 5.78 4.38 9.20
CA ILE A 83 5.53 2.95 9.37
C ILE A 83 6.23 2.47 10.64
N ARG A 84 7.54 2.70 10.73
CA ARG A 84 8.38 2.32 11.88
C ARG A 84 7.83 2.85 13.19
N LYS A 85 7.41 4.11 13.24
CA LYS A 85 6.79 4.71 14.43
C LYS A 85 5.48 4.01 14.82
N ARG A 86 4.62 3.68 13.86
CA ARG A 86 3.32 3.03 14.13
C ARG A 86 3.45 1.56 14.53
N THR A 87 4.55 0.93 14.14
CA THR A 87 4.86 -0.45 14.48
C THR A 87 5.94 -0.55 15.55
N GLU A 88 6.25 0.55 16.24
CA GLU A 88 7.22 0.61 17.34
C GLU A 88 8.57 -0.03 17.00
N ASP A 89 9.06 0.21 15.79
CA ASP A 89 10.33 -0.35 15.30
C ASP A 89 10.42 -1.88 15.34
N ASP A 90 9.28 -2.58 15.20
CA ASP A 90 9.25 -4.04 15.17
C ASP A 90 10.23 -4.61 14.11
N PRO A 91 11.13 -5.55 14.49
CA PRO A 91 12.14 -6.11 13.59
C PRO A 91 11.57 -6.80 12.36
N THR A 92 10.38 -7.40 12.46
CA THR A 92 9.67 -8.05 11.34
C THR A 92 9.37 -7.02 10.25
N VAL A 93 8.89 -5.86 10.66
CA VAL A 93 8.51 -4.76 9.76
C VAL A 93 9.76 -4.20 9.09
N ILE A 94 10.82 -3.96 9.86
CA ILE A 94 12.10 -3.45 9.33
C ILE A 94 12.69 -4.41 8.32
N LEU A 95 12.73 -5.71 8.63
CA LEU A 95 13.25 -6.74 7.72
C LEU A 95 12.42 -6.83 6.44
N TRP A 96 11.09 -6.81 6.57
CA TRP A 96 10.20 -6.84 5.41
C TRP A 96 10.36 -5.60 4.52
N LEU A 97 10.47 -4.40 5.10
CA LEU A 97 10.72 -3.17 4.36
C LEU A 97 12.06 -3.21 3.62
N ARG A 98 13.12 -3.71 4.25
CA ARG A 98 14.43 -3.87 3.60
C ARG A 98 14.37 -4.83 2.41
N ASN A 99 13.69 -5.96 2.56
CA ASN A 99 13.52 -6.92 1.47
C ASN A 99 12.64 -6.34 0.35
N LEU A 100 11.56 -5.62 0.68
CA LEU A 100 10.73 -4.94 -0.30
C LEU A 100 11.52 -3.92 -1.12
N GLU A 101 12.39 -3.12 -0.49
CA GLU A 101 13.23 -2.14 -1.18
C GLU A 101 14.18 -2.82 -2.17
N ARG A 102 14.79 -3.93 -1.77
CA ARG A 102 15.69 -4.71 -2.61
C ARG A 102 14.97 -5.37 -3.79
N GLU A 103 13.85 -6.05 -3.52
CA GLU A 103 13.17 -6.88 -4.52
C GLU A 103 12.26 -6.07 -5.46
N LYS A 104 11.66 -4.98 -4.95
CA LYS A 104 10.64 -4.19 -5.67
C LYS A 104 10.89 -2.67 -5.56
N PRO A 105 12.09 -2.15 -5.89
CA PRO A 105 12.43 -0.73 -5.71
C PRO A 105 11.48 0.21 -6.47
N ARG A 106 11.03 -0.19 -7.67
CA ARG A 106 10.07 0.58 -8.48
C ARG A 106 8.72 0.78 -7.78
N TYR A 107 8.27 -0.20 -7.01
CA TYR A 107 6.96 -0.22 -6.36
C TYR A 107 7.04 0.08 -4.86
N TYR A 108 8.25 0.34 -4.34
CA TYR A 108 8.51 0.51 -2.92
C TYR A 108 7.62 1.57 -2.27
N ARG A 109 7.55 2.75 -2.89
CA ARG A 109 6.75 3.86 -2.37
C ARG A 109 5.26 3.56 -2.28
N ASP A 110 4.69 2.93 -3.29
CA ASP A 110 3.24 2.66 -3.33
C ASP A 110 2.88 1.54 -2.35
N ASN A 111 3.75 0.54 -2.21
CA ASN A 111 3.64 -0.47 -1.15
C ASN A 111 3.63 0.17 0.24
N MET A 112 4.58 1.05 0.56
CA MET A 112 4.59 1.72 1.87
C MET A 112 3.32 2.54 2.15
N LYS A 113 2.78 3.21 1.12
CA LYS A 113 1.51 3.93 1.28
C LYS A 113 0.36 2.98 1.63
N LEU A 114 0.27 1.86 0.93
CA LEU A 114 -0.74 0.84 1.21
C LEU A 114 -0.52 0.26 2.61
N LEU A 115 0.71 -0.08 2.97
CA LEU A 115 1.03 -0.63 4.30
C LEU A 115 0.60 0.30 5.43
N LEU A 116 0.80 1.63 5.30
CA LEU A 116 0.28 2.59 6.28
C LEU A 116 -1.24 2.57 6.41
N HIS A 117 -1.95 2.38 5.30
CA HIS A 117 -3.40 2.23 5.32
C HIS A 117 -3.79 0.95 6.05
N VAL A 118 -3.18 -0.18 5.69
CA VAL A 118 -3.41 -1.50 6.33
C VAL A 118 -3.13 -1.46 7.84
N ILE A 119 -2.06 -0.79 8.28
CA ILE A 119 -1.77 -0.59 9.71
C ILE A 119 -2.87 0.21 10.41
N SER A 120 -3.45 1.22 9.73
CA SER A 120 -4.57 2.00 10.28
C SER A 120 -5.85 1.16 10.37
N GLU A 121 -6.06 0.27 9.40
CA GLU A 121 -7.27 -0.54 9.26
C GLU A 121 -7.31 -1.71 10.25
N TYR A 122 -6.22 -2.49 10.35
CA TYR A 122 -6.19 -3.75 11.13
C TYR A 122 -5.41 -3.67 12.45
N GLY A 123 -4.72 -2.55 12.69
CA GLY A 123 -3.86 -2.36 13.86
C GLY A 123 -2.49 -3.06 13.75
N LYS A 124 -1.52 -2.60 14.56
CA LYS A 124 -0.11 -3.04 14.47
C LYS A 124 0.06 -4.54 14.64
N GLU A 125 -0.61 -5.15 15.62
CA GLU A 125 -0.41 -6.56 15.98
C GLU A 125 -0.82 -7.52 14.84
N THR A 126 -1.98 -7.25 14.23
CA THR A 126 -2.49 -8.03 13.11
C THR A 126 -1.57 -7.91 11.90
N VAL A 127 -1.08 -6.69 11.61
CA VAL A 127 -0.18 -6.45 10.48
C VAL A 127 1.19 -7.09 10.71
N ILE A 128 1.74 -7.02 11.92
CA ILE A 128 3.01 -7.68 12.25
C ILE A 128 2.88 -9.20 12.05
N ALA A 129 1.78 -9.81 12.51
CA ALA A 129 1.51 -11.23 12.27
C ALA A 129 1.42 -11.55 10.76
N ALA A 130 0.73 -10.73 9.98
CA ALA A 130 0.65 -10.89 8.53
C ALA A 130 2.04 -10.78 7.86
N LEU A 131 2.86 -9.84 8.32
CA LEU A 131 4.21 -9.64 7.80
C LEU A 131 5.14 -10.81 8.12
N ARG A 132 4.98 -11.49 9.26
CA ARG A 132 5.70 -12.75 9.56
C ARG A 132 5.39 -13.82 8.52
N THR A 133 4.11 -14.05 8.24
CA THR A 133 3.67 -14.98 7.19
C THR A 133 4.22 -14.59 5.82
N CYS A 134 4.25 -13.28 5.50
CA CYS A 134 4.84 -12.80 4.26
C CYS A 134 6.34 -13.06 4.19
N LEU A 135 7.09 -12.89 5.28
CA LEU A 135 8.52 -13.16 5.33
C LEU A 135 8.82 -14.65 5.11
N GLU A 136 8.09 -15.53 5.79
CA GLU A 136 8.22 -16.99 5.63
C GLU A 136 8.00 -17.43 4.17
N LYS A 137 7.07 -16.77 3.48
CA LYS A 137 6.72 -17.06 2.08
C LYS A 137 7.50 -16.22 1.06
N ASN A 138 8.43 -15.37 1.49
CA ASN A 138 9.16 -14.41 0.65
C ASN A 138 8.24 -13.50 -0.21
N ILE A 139 7.12 -13.06 0.36
CA ILE A 139 6.13 -12.20 -0.29
C ILE A 139 6.43 -10.74 0.06
N TYR A 140 6.82 -9.95 -0.93
CA TYR A 140 7.14 -8.53 -0.79
C TYR A 140 6.18 -7.65 -1.58
N ASN A 141 4.91 -7.67 -1.17
CA ASN A 141 3.84 -6.82 -1.67
C ASN A 141 2.81 -6.54 -0.57
N SER A 142 2.44 -5.27 -0.36
CA SER A 142 1.49 -4.84 0.67
C SER A 142 0.05 -5.26 0.41
N LEU A 143 -0.31 -5.59 -0.84
CA LEU A 143 -1.64 -6.15 -1.13
C LEU A 143 -1.82 -7.50 -0.44
N SER A 144 -0.82 -8.38 -0.51
CA SER A 144 -0.86 -9.67 0.19
C SER A 144 -0.85 -9.48 1.71
N VAL A 145 -0.15 -8.46 2.23
CA VAL A 145 -0.23 -8.11 3.66
C VAL A 145 -1.64 -7.72 4.05
N GLN A 146 -2.36 -6.96 3.22
CA GLN A 146 -3.76 -6.60 3.45
C GLN A 146 -4.67 -7.84 3.47
N GLU A 147 -4.55 -8.71 2.47
CA GLU A 147 -5.34 -9.95 2.38
C GLU A 147 -5.14 -10.86 3.60
N ILE A 148 -3.89 -11.05 4.01
CA ILE A 148 -3.53 -11.86 5.18
C ILE A 148 -4.01 -11.19 6.46
N SER A 149 -3.84 -9.87 6.59
CA SER A 149 -4.32 -9.10 7.76
C SER A 149 -5.84 -9.22 7.91
N GLY A 150 -6.60 -9.09 6.82
CA GLY A 150 -8.04 -9.27 6.82
C GLY A 150 -8.46 -10.70 7.19
N SER A 151 -7.68 -11.69 6.77
CA SER A 151 -7.94 -13.10 7.14
C SER A 151 -7.71 -13.34 8.63
N ILE A 152 -6.60 -12.83 9.19
CA ILE A 152 -6.29 -12.91 10.62
C ILE A 152 -7.35 -12.18 11.45
N HIS A 153 -7.78 -10.99 11.01
CA HIS A 153 -8.77 -10.19 11.72
C HIS A 153 -10.11 -10.91 11.83
N ARG A 154 -10.64 -11.44 10.71
CA ARG A 154 -11.88 -12.23 10.71
C ARG A 154 -11.81 -13.47 11.60
N SER A 155 -10.66 -14.14 11.66
CA SER A 155 -10.48 -15.30 12.53
C SER A 155 -10.53 -14.94 14.02
N LYS A 156 -10.05 -13.75 14.41
CA LYS A 156 -10.14 -13.26 15.80
C LYS A 156 -11.58 -12.94 16.17
N ASP A 157 -12.32 -12.25 15.30
CA ASP A 157 -13.72 -11.91 15.54
C ASP A 157 -14.59 -13.16 15.74
N ASN A 158 -14.31 -14.24 14.99
CA ASN A 158 -15.00 -15.52 15.14
C ASN A 158 -14.65 -16.26 16.45
N MET A 159 -13.46 -16.06 17.02
CA MET A 159 -13.07 -16.65 18.30
C MET A 159 -13.64 -15.88 19.49
N ASP A 160 -13.67 -14.54 19.43
CA ASP A 160 -14.23 -13.70 20.50
C ASP A 160 -15.77 -13.84 20.61
N GLY A 161 -16.45 -14.23 19.53
CA GLY A 161 -17.88 -14.56 19.53
C GLY A 161 -18.23 -15.94 20.14
N MET A 162 -17.25 -16.81 20.37
CA MET A 162 -17.44 -18.17 20.87
C MET A 162 -17.01 -18.26 22.35
N THR A 163 -17.61 -17.46 23.23
CA THR A 163 -17.51 -17.72 24.68
C THR A 163 -18.28 -19.00 24.99
N ILE A 164 -17.59 -20.15 25.02
CA ILE A 164 -18.17 -21.40 25.52
C ILE A 164 -18.37 -21.20 27.04
N GLN A 165 -19.61 -20.95 27.46
CA GLN A 165 -19.99 -21.24 28.84
C GLN A 165 -19.89 -22.76 29.01
N ALA A 166 -18.85 -23.23 29.70
CA ALA A 166 -18.82 -24.61 30.14
C ALA A 166 -20.07 -24.85 31.00
N PRO A 167 -20.93 -25.83 30.66
CA PRO A 167 -22.05 -26.16 31.54
C PRO A 167 -21.47 -26.67 32.86
N THR A 168 -21.80 -25.97 33.95
CA THR A 168 -21.29 -26.26 35.31
C THR A 168 -21.86 -27.56 35.90
N SER A 169 -22.66 -28.30 35.13
CA SER A 169 -23.29 -29.53 35.58
C SER A 169 -23.48 -30.50 34.42
N ILE A 170 -23.07 -31.74 34.66
CA ILE A 170 -23.36 -32.89 33.79
C ILE A 170 -24.88 -33.11 33.83
N PRO A 171 -25.58 -33.25 32.69
CA PRO A 171 -27.00 -33.57 32.70
C PRO A 171 -27.24 -34.93 33.35
N GLU A 172 -28.28 -35.04 34.18
CA GLU A 172 -28.68 -36.25 34.90
C GLU A 172 -29.00 -37.44 33.97
N THR A 173 -29.18 -37.18 32.67
CA THR A 173 -29.36 -38.19 31.61
C THR A 173 -28.09 -38.93 31.22
N ALA A 174 -26.92 -38.52 31.73
CA ALA A 174 -25.65 -39.22 31.50
C ALA A 174 -25.56 -40.59 32.21
N ASP A 175 -26.45 -40.86 33.18
CA ASP A 175 -26.52 -42.13 33.92
C ASP A 175 -27.55 -43.13 33.35
N CYS A 176 -28.14 -42.85 32.18
CA CYS A 176 -29.03 -43.79 31.50
C CYS A 176 -28.25 -45.01 30.99
N HIS A 177 -28.26 -46.10 31.76
CA HIS A 177 -27.78 -47.42 31.32
C HIS A 177 -28.93 -48.16 30.63
N PRO A 178 -28.79 -48.62 29.38
CA PRO A 178 -29.85 -49.37 28.71
C PRO A 178 -30.06 -50.72 29.40
N GLU A 179 -31.32 -51.12 29.57
CA GLU A 179 -31.66 -52.46 30.07
C GLU A 179 -31.12 -53.52 29.10
N LYS A 180 -30.30 -54.44 29.62
CA LYS A 180 -29.79 -55.57 28.86
C LYS A 180 -30.88 -56.64 28.80
N THR A 181 -31.40 -56.92 27.61
CA THR A 181 -32.28 -58.06 27.40
C THR A 181 -31.51 -59.38 27.53
N ASP A 182 -32.15 -60.36 28.17
CA ASP A 182 -31.60 -61.71 28.34
C ASP A 182 -31.43 -62.40 26.98
N ILE A 183 -30.20 -62.83 26.70
CA ILE A 183 -29.80 -63.45 25.44
C ILE A 183 -30.55 -64.76 25.16
N ASN A 184 -31.13 -65.39 26.18
CA ASN A 184 -31.93 -66.61 26.04
C ASN A 184 -33.28 -66.39 25.35
N GLN A 185 -33.69 -65.14 25.08
CA GLN A 185 -34.88 -64.86 24.29
C GLN A 185 -34.81 -65.42 22.85
N TYR A 186 -33.61 -65.59 22.30
CA TYR A 186 -33.43 -66.12 20.94
C TYR A 186 -33.69 -67.63 20.82
N ASN A 187 -33.62 -68.39 21.92
CA ASN A 187 -33.84 -69.84 21.91
C ASN A 187 -35.30 -70.23 21.67
N LYS A 188 -36.25 -69.29 21.81
CA LYS A 188 -37.68 -69.52 21.51
C LYS A 188 -38.03 -69.47 20.03
N PHE A 189 -37.09 -69.07 19.17
CA PHE A 189 -37.31 -68.96 17.72
C PHE A 189 -36.73 -70.13 16.91
N PHE A 190 -36.17 -71.16 17.58
CA PHE A 190 -35.50 -72.28 16.94
C PHE A 190 -35.99 -73.67 17.39
N GLU A 191 -37.25 -73.79 17.83
CA GLU A 191 -37.98 -75.08 17.90
C GLU A 191 -39.13 -75.12 16.89
#